data_AF-A0A7M7JFS3-F1
#
_entry.id   AF-A0A7M7JFS3-F1
#
_cell.length_a   1.000
_cell.length_b   1.000
_cell.length_c   1.000
_cell.angle_alpha   90.00
_cell.angle_beta   90.00
_cell.angle_gamma   90.00
#
_symmetry.space_group_name_H-M   'P 1'
#
loop_
_entity.id
_entity.type
_entity.pdbx_description
1 polymer ?
#
loop_
_entity_poly.entity_id
_entity_poly.type
_entity_poly.pdbx_seq_one_letter_code
_entity_poly.pdbx_strand_id
1 'polypeptide(L)'
;MALNPRVVKFEHFINDVLREHLKRLEKERNRLCEQAGEYLQLKVAIERLQKDCKEDKSIRTQVDIGCSFFCQAEVPDATKVFVLLGMGIFAELTHSEALDFIDKKQNLLKERIDIMSAKEFIGFQPSVLSFTSFRY
;
A
#
# COMPACT_ATOMS: atom_id res chain seq x y z
N MET A 1 -14.85 -34.23 33.23
CA MET A 1 -13.43 -34.27 32.81
C MET A 1 -12.90 -32.85 32.87
N ALA A 2 -12.01 -32.55 33.82
CA ALA A 2 -11.41 -31.21 33.91
C ALA A 2 -10.39 -31.05 32.79
N LEU A 3 -10.63 -30.13 31.85
CA LEU A 3 -9.67 -29.81 30.80
C LEU A 3 -8.37 -29.31 31.43
N ASN A 4 -7.25 -29.84 30.94
CA ASN A 4 -5.93 -29.50 31.44
C ASN A 4 -5.73 -27.97 31.28
N PRO A 5 -5.41 -27.24 32.36
CA PRO A 5 -5.28 -25.77 32.32
C PRO A 5 -4.20 -25.28 31.36
N ARG A 6 -3.26 -26.14 30.94
CA ARG A 6 -2.31 -25.83 29.87
C ARG A 6 -3.00 -25.76 28.51
N VAL A 7 -3.91 -26.68 28.21
CA VAL A 7 -4.65 -26.73 26.93
C VAL A 7 -5.51 -25.48 26.77
N VAL A 8 -6.20 -25.05 27.83
CA VAL A 8 -7.02 -23.82 27.81
C VAL A 8 -6.16 -22.57 27.56
N LYS A 9 -4.96 -22.49 28.16
CA LYS A 9 -4.02 -21.39 27.91
C LYS A 9 -3.49 -21.39 26.47
N PHE A 10 -3.22 -22.56 25.91
CA PHE A 10 -2.80 -22.68 24.51
C PHE A 10 -3.93 -22.32 23.54
N GLU A 11 -5.17 -22.76 23.80
CA GLU A 11 -6.32 -22.38 22.98
C GLU A 11 -6.56 -20.87 23.01
N HIS A 12 -6.49 -20.23 24.18
CA HIS A 12 -6.61 -18.78 24.31
C HIS A 12 -5.48 -18.04 23.57
N PHE A 13 -4.23 -18.46 23.74
CA PHE A 13 -3.10 -17.83 23.07
C PHE A 13 -3.16 -17.99 21.53
N ILE A 14 -3.54 -19.17 21.04
CA ILE A 14 -3.68 -19.43 19.61
C ILE A 14 -4.84 -18.61 19.03
N ASN A 15 -6.00 -18.61 19.68
CA ASN A 15 -7.20 -17.99 19.12
C ASN A 15 -7.22 -16.47 19.28
N ASP A 16 -6.82 -15.95 20.43
CA ASP A 16 -7.03 -14.53 20.76
C ASP A 16 -5.81 -13.67 20.51
N VAL A 17 -4.60 -14.26 20.47
CA VAL A 17 -3.36 -13.52 20.18
C VAL A 17 -2.85 -13.85 18.78
N LEU A 18 -2.59 -15.12 18.49
CA LEU A 18 -1.92 -15.50 17.25
C LEU A 18 -2.78 -15.24 16.01
N ARG A 19 -4.06 -15.66 16.02
CA ARG A 19 -4.97 -15.44 14.89
C ARG A 19 -5.31 -13.97 14.68
N GLU A 20 -5.52 -13.21 15.75
CA GLU A 20 -5.80 -11.77 15.65
C GLU A 20 -4.59 -10.98 15.14
N HIS A 21 -3.38 -11.31 15.62
CA HIS A 21 -2.15 -10.70 15.11
C HIS A 21 -1.94 -11.01 13.62
N LEU A 22 -2.14 -12.27 13.21
CA LEU A 22 -1.99 -12.67 11.82
C LEU A 22 -2.98 -11.92 10.92
N LYS A 23 -4.25 -11.81 11.32
CA LYS A 23 -5.26 -11.03 10.59
C LYS A 23 -4.91 -9.55 10.46
N ARG A 24 -4.38 -8.94 11.52
CA ARG A 24 -3.98 -7.52 11.50
C ARG A 24 -2.80 -7.31 10.56
N LEU A 25 -1.77 -8.16 10.66
CA LEU A 25 -0.61 -8.13 9.78
C LEU A 25 -1.01 -8.32 8.32
N GLU A 26 -1.85 -9.31 8.03
CA GLU A 26 -2.35 -9.57 6.69
C GLU A 26 -3.13 -8.36 6.14
N LYS A 27 -3.97 -7.73 6.96
CA LYS A 27 -4.71 -6.52 6.57
C LYS A 27 -3.79 -5.33 6.29
N GLU A 28 -2.78 -5.10 7.13
CA GLU A 28 -1.81 -4.03 6.91
C GLU A 28 -0.96 -4.28 5.66
N ARG A 29 -0.53 -5.53 5.44
CA ARG A 29 0.20 -5.95 4.23
C ARG A 29 -0.66 -5.74 2.98
N ASN A 30 -1.92 -6.19 3.00
CA ASN A 30 -2.84 -5.99 1.89
C ASN A 30 -3.02 -4.50 1.55
N ARG A 31 -3.17 -3.65 2.58
CA ARG A 31 -3.28 -2.20 2.39
C ARG A 31 -2.03 -1.61 1.73
N LEU A 32 -0.83 -1.99 2.15
CA LEU A 32 0.40 -1.51 1.54
C LEU A 32 0.55 -1.99 0.09
N CYS A 33 0.18 -3.25 -0.19
CA CYS A 33 0.18 -3.79 -1.55
C CYS A 33 -0.83 -3.08 -2.46
N GLU A 34 -2.03 -2.79 -1.97
CA GLU A 34 -3.06 -2.05 -2.69
C GLU A 34 -2.56 -0.65 -3.06
N GLN A 35 -2.00 0.08 -2.08
CA GLN A 35 -1.37 1.38 -2.32
C GLN A 35 -0.23 1.30 -3.34
N ALA A 36 0.63 0.28 -3.26
CA ALA A 36 1.70 0.10 -4.24
C ALA A 36 1.15 -0.16 -5.66
N GLY A 37 0.03 -0.87 -5.77
CA GLY A 37 -0.69 -1.12 -7.02
C GLY A 37 -1.28 0.17 -7.62
N GLU A 38 -1.91 1.00 -6.80
CA GLU A 38 -2.42 2.32 -7.22
C GLU A 38 -1.30 3.21 -7.78
N TYR A 39 -0.15 3.27 -7.11
CA TYR A 39 1.01 4.03 -7.60
C TYR A 39 1.56 3.48 -8.93
N LEU A 40 1.52 2.16 -9.14
CA LEU A 40 1.92 1.56 -10.41
C LEU A 40 0.96 1.93 -11.55
N GLN A 41 -0.34 1.90 -11.29
CA GLN A 41 -1.35 2.32 -12.25
C GLN A 41 -1.19 3.81 -12.59
N LEU A 42 -0.94 4.65 -11.60
CA LEU A 42 -0.68 6.08 -11.78
C LEU A 42 0.56 6.32 -12.66
N LYS A 43 1.65 5.57 -12.43
CA LYS A 43 2.86 5.64 -13.25
C LYS A 43 2.56 5.35 -14.73
N VAL A 44 1.87 4.24 -15.00
CA VAL A 44 1.50 3.84 -16.36
C VAL A 44 0.59 4.88 -17.01
N ALA A 45 -0.35 5.48 -16.26
CA ALA A 45 -1.21 6.54 -16.77
C ALA A 45 -0.40 7.79 -17.15
N ILE A 46 0.54 8.23 -16.31
CA ILE A 46 1.41 9.39 -16.58
C ILE A 46 2.33 9.13 -17.77
N GLU A 47 2.90 7.93 -17.90
CA GLU A 47 3.73 7.56 -19.06
C GLU A 47 2.93 7.56 -20.38
N ARG A 48 1.66 7.15 -20.34
CA ARG A 48 0.75 7.24 -21.50
C ARG A 48 0.46 8.69 -21.84
N LEU A 49 0.05 9.50 -20.85
CA LEU A 49 -0.17 10.94 -21.02
C LEU A 49 1.06 11.64 -21.59
N GLN A 50 2.26 11.29 -21.12
CA GLN A 50 3.51 11.87 -21.62
C GLN A 50 3.77 11.52 -23.08
N LYS A 51 3.40 10.32 -23.54
CA LYS A 51 3.51 9.93 -24.95
C LYS A 51 2.50 10.69 -25.80
N ASP A 52 1.26 10.78 -25.35
CA ASP A 52 0.18 11.47 -26.07
C ASP A 52 0.45 12.98 -26.15
N CYS A 53 1.01 13.59 -25.10
CA CYS A 53 1.40 15.01 -25.05
C CYS A 53 2.58 15.39 -25.96
N LYS A 54 3.38 14.43 -26.44
CA LYS A 54 4.53 14.74 -27.31
C LYS A 54 4.10 15.20 -28.71
N GLU A 55 2.93 14.78 -29.15
CA GLU A 55 2.41 15.07 -30.49
C GLU A 55 1.47 16.28 -30.49
N ASP A 56 0.56 16.35 -29.50
CA ASP A 56 -0.32 17.49 -29.28
C ASP A 56 -0.48 17.77 -27.78
N LYS A 57 -0.36 19.04 -27.38
CA LYS A 57 -0.51 19.45 -25.96
C LYS A 57 -1.95 19.40 -25.47
N SER A 58 -2.91 19.34 -26.40
CA SER A 58 -4.34 19.28 -26.12
C SER A 58 -4.81 17.84 -26.04
N ILE A 59 -5.35 17.43 -24.89
CA ILE A 59 -5.91 16.08 -24.70
C ILE A 59 -7.42 16.17 -24.58
N ARG A 60 -8.12 15.35 -25.37
CA ARG A 60 -9.57 15.15 -25.22
C ARG A 60 -9.82 13.85 -24.46
N THR A 61 -10.35 13.95 -23.25
CA THR A 61 -10.59 12.79 -22.36
C THR A 61 -12.04 12.74 -21.93
N GLN A 62 -12.58 11.54 -21.83
CA GLN A 62 -13.88 11.30 -21.22
C GLN A 62 -13.68 11.02 -19.73
N VAL A 63 -14.25 11.86 -18.87
CA VAL A 63 -14.11 11.78 -17.42
C VAL A 63 -15.46 11.40 -16.80
N ASP A 64 -15.46 10.43 -15.89
CA ASP A 64 -16.64 10.09 -15.09
C ASP A 64 -16.82 11.13 -13.98
N ILE A 65 -17.98 11.80 -13.95
CA ILE A 65 -18.35 12.79 -12.94
C ILE A 65 -19.16 12.14 -11.79
N GLY A 66 -19.55 10.88 -11.92
CA GLY A 66 -20.28 10.09 -10.91
C GLY A 66 -21.50 9.39 -11.49
N CYS A 67 -21.96 8.32 -10.84
CA CYS A 67 -23.12 7.52 -11.27
C CYS A 67 -23.08 7.06 -12.75
N SER A 68 -21.88 6.76 -13.27
CA SER A 68 -21.66 6.42 -14.69
C SER A 68 -22.06 7.52 -15.67
N PHE A 69 -22.01 8.79 -15.23
CA PHE A 69 -22.14 9.95 -16.11
C PHE A 69 -20.77 10.40 -16.59
N PHE A 70 -20.58 10.33 -17.89
CA PHE A 70 -19.32 10.67 -18.53
C PHE A 70 -19.42 12.03 -19.22
N CYS A 71 -18.47 12.91 -18.93
CA CYS A 71 -18.32 14.21 -19.58
C CYS A 71 -17.08 14.21 -20.47
N GLN A 72 -17.19 14.84 -21.64
CA GLN A 72 -16.04 15.02 -22.51
C GLN A 72 -15.34 16.32 -22.13
N ALA A 73 -14.12 16.19 -21.63
CA ALA A 73 -13.26 17.30 -21.27
C ALA A 73 -12.16 17.47 -22.32
N GLU A 74 -11.82 18.72 -22.60
CA GLU A 74 -10.66 19.09 -23.41
C GLU A 74 -9.68 19.83 -22.50
N VAL A 75 -8.48 19.27 -22.37
CA VAL A 75 -7.39 19.84 -21.58
C VAL A 75 -6.46 20.56 -22.56
N PRO A 76 -6.39 21.91 -22.55
CA PRO A 76 -5.63 22.67 -23.54
C PRO A 76 -4.11 22.58 -23.35
N ASP A 77 -3.65 22.33 -22.12
CA ASP A 77 -2.23 22.08 -21.81
C ASP A 77 -2.11 20.95 -20.79
N ALA A 78 -1.73 19.78 -21.26
CA ALA A 78 -1.53 18.60 -20.42
C ALA A 78 -0.07 18.44 -19.93
N THR A 79 0.79 19.45 -20.05
CA THR A 79 2.23 19.37 -19.68
C THR A 79 2.47 19.07 -18.19
N LYS A 80 1.49 19.35 -17.33
CA LYS A 80 1.59 19.20 -15.88
C LYS A 80 0.43 18.41 -15.31
N VAL A 81 0.69 17.72 -14.20
CA VAL A 81 -0.28 16.87 -13.50
C VAL A 81 -0.37 17.26 -12.03
N PHE A 82 -1.57 17.13 -11.46
CA PHE A 82 -1.78 17.31 -10.03
C PHE A 82 -1.66 15.96 -9.32
N VAL A 83 -0.66 15.83 -8.45
CA VAL A 83 -0.45 14.64 -7.64
C VAL A 83 -0.86 14.92 -6.20
N LEU A 84 -1.74 14.08 -5.64
CA LEU A 84 -2.13 14.16 -4.23
C LEU A 84 -0.95 13.70 -3.35
N LEU A 85 -0.41 14.62 -2.55
CA LEU A 85 0.66 14.33 -1.59
C LEU A 85 0.14 13.69 -0.29
N GLY A 86 -1.12 14.02 0.06
CA GLY A 86 -1.80 13.56 1.27
C GLY A 86 -2.55 14.70 1.97
N MET A 87 -3.51 14.36 2.85
CA MET A 87 -4.31 15.33 3.62
C MET A 87 -5.01 16.42 2.78
N GLY A 88 -5.39 16.08 1.54
CA GLY A 88 -6.04 17.04 0.63
C GLY A 88 -5.07 18.06 0.00
N ILE A 89 -3.75 17.87 0.15
CA ILE A 89 -2.74 18.72 -0.47
C ILE A 89 -2.35 18.13 -1.82
N PHE A 90 -2.48 18.93 -2.87
CA PHE A 90 -2.10 18.59 -4.23
C PHE A 90 -0.87 19.39 -4.64
N ALA A 91 0.08 18.73 -5.30
CA ALA A 91 1.23 19.37 -5.92
C ALA A 91 1.11 19.32 -7.44
N GLU A 92 1.32 20.48 -8.07
CA GLU A 92 1.47 20.59 -9.52
C GLU A 92 2.89 20.17 -9.90
N LEU A 93 3.03 19.06 -10.62
CA LEU A 93 4.31 18.50 -11.02
C LEU A 93 4.37 18.32 -12.54
N THR A 94 5.56 18.44 -13.11
CA THR A 94 5.80 18.00 -14.49
C THR A 94 5.78 16.48 -14.56
N HIS A 95 5.59 15.91 -15.77
CA HIS A 95 5.61 14.46 -15.97
C HIS A 95 6.88 13.79 -15.40
N SER A 96 8.06 14.38 -15.62
CA SER A 96 9.32 13.85 -15.10
C SER A 96 9.40 13.90 -13.58
N GLU A 97 8.99 15.01 -12.96
CA GLU A 97 8.98 15.15 -11.50
C GLU A 97 7.96 14.21 -10.84
N ALA A 98 6.82 14.01 -11.49
CA ALA A 98 5.80 13.08 -11.03
C ALA A 98 6.30 11.62 -11.06
N LEU A 99 7.03 11.23 -12.12
CA LEU A 99 7.66 9.91 -12.20
C LEU A 99 8.72 9.72 -11.10
N ASP A 100 9.58 10.71 -10.88
CA ASP A 100 10.57 10.68 -9.79
C ASP A 100 9.91 10.60 -8.41
N PHE A 101 8.80 11.31 -8.21
CA PHE A 101 8.04 11.27 -6.96
C PHE A 101 7.41 9.89 -6.73
N ILE A 102 6.82 9.31 -7.78
CA ILE A 102 6.21 7.98 -7.71
C ILE A 102 7.28 6.93 -7.44
N ASP A 103 8.43 6.98 -8.09
CA ASP A 103 9.52 6.03 -7.87
C ASP A 103 10.05 6.10 -6.42
N LYS A 104 10.23 7.32 -5.88
CA LYS A 104 10.58 7.52 -4.46
C LYS A 104 9.52 6.95 -3.53
N LYS A 105 8.23 7.18 -3.81
CA LYS A 105 7.11 6.66 -3.01
C LYS A 105 7.02 5.13 -3.09
N GLN A 106 7.22 4.55 -4.25
CA GLN A 106 7.23 3.09 -4.44
C GLN A 106 8.38 2.43 -3.68
N ASN A 107 9.58 3.02 -3.71
CA ASN A 107 10.71 2.50 -2.94
C ASN A 107 10.44 2.58 -1.43
N LEU A 108 9.90 3.69 -0.95
CA LEU A 108 9.51 3.82 0.46
C LEU A 108 8.44 2.79 0.87
N LEU A 109 7.45 2.54 0.00
CA LEU A 109 6.42 1.52 0.24
C LEU A 109 7.01 0.11 0.26
N LYS A 110 7.92 -0.21 -0.66
CA LYS A 110 8.64 -1.49 -0.70
C LYS A 110 9.46 -1.71 0.57
N GLU A 111 10.28 -0.73 0.96
CA GLU A 111 11.04 -0.80 2.22
C GLU A 111 10.12 -1.01 3.43
N ARG A 112 8.95 -0.36 3.45
CA ARG A 112 7.98 -0.53 4.53
C ARG A 112 7.34 -1.93 4.53
N ILE A 113 7.09 -2.50 3.36
CA ILE A 113 6.63 -3.89 3.20
C ILE A 113 7.72 -4.88 3.66
N ASP A 114 8.98 -4.63 3.30
CA ASP A 114 10.12 -5.48 3.69
C ASP A 114 10.34 -5.44 5.21
N ILE A 115 10.27 -4.26 5.83
CA ILE A 115 10.35 -4.10 7.29
C ILE A 115 9.16 -4.78 7.98
N MET A 116 7.95 -4.71 7.42
CA MET A 116 6.79 -5.43 7.96
C MET A 116 7.01 -6.94 7.89
N SER A 117 7.46 -7.46 6.75
CA SER A 117 7.79 -8.88 6.55
C SER A 117 8.90 -9.35 7.51
N ALA A 118 9.89 -8.49 7.80
CA ALA A 118 10.93 -8.79 8.78
C ALA A 118 10.42 -8.76 10.23
N LYS A 119 9.49 -7.85 10.56
CA LYS A 119 8.83 -7.80 11.88
C LYS A 119 7.92 -8.99 12.11
N GLU A 120 7.25 -9.51 11.09
CA GLU A 120 6.50 -10.77 11.16
C GLU A 120 7.41 -11.92 11.62
N PHE A 121 8.66 -11.97 11.15
CA PHE A 121 9.63 -12.99 11.51
C PHE A 121 10.15 -12.86 12.96
N ILE A 122 10.43 -11.62 13.41
CA ILE A 122 10.96 -11.35 14.76
C ILE A 122 9.84 -11.43 15.82
N GLY A 123 8.64 -10.97 15.49
CA GLY A 123 7.45 -11.06 16.36
C GLY A 123 6.92 -12.47 16.56
N PHE A 124 7.33 -13.42 15.71
CA PHE A 124 7.07 -14.85 15.88
C PHE A 124 8.05 -15.56 16.84
N GLN A 125 9.21 -14.94 17.12
CA GLN A 125 10.26 -15.49 18.01
C GLN A 125 10.23 -15.11 19.51
N PRO A 126 9.37 -14.21 20.08
CA PRO A 126 9.50 -13.85 21.50
C PRO A 126 8.88 -14.88 22.47
N SER A 127 8.09 -15.86 22.01
CA SER A 127 7.45 -16.85 22.90
C SER A 127 8.17 -18.20 22.98
N VAL A 128 9.20 -18.45 22.16
CA VAL A 128 9.92 -19.74 22.17
C VAL A 128 11.18 -19.69 23.06
N LEU A 129 11.74 -18.50 23.29
CA LEU A 129 12.97 -18.32 24.07
C LEU A 129 12.78 -18.21 25.59
N SER A 130 11.55 -18.17 26.10
CA SER A 130 11.29 -18.19 27.56
C SER A 130 11.14 -19.60 28.15
N PHE A 131 11.15 -20.65 27.32
CA PHE A 131 11.00 -22.04 27.79
C PHE A 131 12.32 -22.81 27.95
N THR A 132 13.47 -22.22 27.66
CA THR A 132 14.79 -22.84 27.84
C THR A 132 15.48 -22.47 29.16
N SER A 133 14.69 -22.18 30.21
CA SER A 133 15.21 -22.04 31.58
C SER A 133 14.38 -22.83 32.59
N PHE A 134 14.33 -24.15 32.43
CA PHE A 134 14.13 -25.07 33.54
C PHE A 134 14.92 -26.34 33.25
N ARG A 135 16.22 -26.27 33.58
CA ARG A 135 17.10 -27.43 33.68
C ARG A 135 17.74 -27.37 35.07
N TYR A 136 17.15 -28.10 36.01
CA TYR A 136 17.80 -28.73 37.16
C TYR A 136 16.98 -29.97 37.50
#